data_AF-A0A957J8A2-F1
#
_entry.id   AF-A0A957J8A2-F1
#
_cell.length_a   1.000
_cell.length_b   1.000
_cell.length_c   1.000
_cell.angle_alpha   90.00
_cell.angle_beta   90.00
_cell.angle_gamma   90.00
#
_symmetry.space_group_name_H-M   'P 1'
#
loop_
_entity.id
_entity.type
_entity.pdbx_description
1 polymer ?
#
loop_
_entity_poly.entity_id
_entity_poly.type
_entity_poly.pdbx_seq_one_letter_code
_entity_poly.pdbx_strand_id
1 'polypeptide(L)'
;LITRYPLFGVGFAGSPDLDLYLGVAMVYLTIGQQMGLLGLAAFTAVIGTVLGYAFINRHIFKNDERLDPVWLGLHAAIISGLVAGIFDHYLFNLEFLHAVTAFWMLLGLATAATRLGVANATLTDTV
;
A
#
# COMPACT_ATOMS: atom_id res chain seq x y z
N LEU A 1 8.93 -21.88 -5.84
CA LEU A 1 9.94 -20.79 -5.83
C LEU A 1 10.10 -20.14 -4.46
N ILE A 2 9.02 -19.71 -3.81
CA ILE A 2 9.06 -19.12 -2.45
C ILE A 2 9.71 -20.06 -1.42
N THR A 3 9.48 -21.37 -1.51
CA THR A 3 10.17 -22.37 -0.66
C THR A 3 11.67 -22.52 -0.93
N ARG A 4 12.15 -22.09 -2.11
CA ARG A 4 13.55 -22.20 -2.54
C ARG A 4 14.37 -20.95 -2.24
N TYR A 5 13.75 -19.77 -2.34
CA TYR A 5 14.35 -18.47 -2.01
C TYR A 5 13.40 -17.63 -1.13
N PRO A 6 13.16 -18.05 0.13
CA PRO A 6 12.06 -17.52 0.95
C PRO A 6 12.26 -16.08 1.40
N LEU A 7 13.50 -15.63 1.61
CA LEU A 7 13.76 -14.31 2.18
C LEU A 7 13.77 -13.19 1.14
N PHE A 8 14.55 -13.36 0.06
CA PHE A 8 14.79 -12.32 -0.95
C PHE A 8 14.08 -12.57 -2.29
N GLY A 9 13.45 -13.73 -2.47
CA GLY A 9 12.88 -14.09 -3.76
C GLY A 9 13.95 -14.21 -4.84
N VAL A 10 13.54 -14.06 -6.10
CA VAL A 10 14.43 -14.18 -7.28
C VAL A 10 14.70 -12.84 -7.99
N GLY A 11 14.08 -11.75 -7.55
CA GLY A 11 14.23 -10.43 -8.17
C GLY A 11 15.59 -9.76 -7.95
N PHE A 12 16.40 -10.26 -6.99
CA PHE A 12 17.74 -9.75 -6.68
C PHE A 12 18.88 -10.70 -7.08
N ALA A 13 18.56 -11.97 -7.30
CA ALA A 13 19.51 -13.00 -7.71
C ALA A 13 19.01 -13.57 -9.04
N GLY A 14 19.56 -13.06 -10.16
CA GLY A 14 19.14 -13.44 -11.50
C GLY A 14 19.09 -14.97 -11.65
N SER A 15 17.87 -15.52 -11.71
CA SER A 15 17.65 -16.96 -11.80
C SER A 15 17.22 -17.30 -13.23
N PRO A 16 17.80 -18.33 -13.87
CA PRO A 16 17.48 -18.70 -15.26
C PRO A 16 16.02 -19.17 -15.48
N ASP A 17 15.25 -19.40 -14.42
CA ASP A 17 13.88 -19.94 -14.46
C ASP A 17 12.77 -18.87 -14.51
N LEU A 18 13.13 -17.59 -14.76
CA LEU A 18 12.21 -16.44 -14.64
C LEU A 18 10.96 -16.60 -15.53
N ASP A 19 11.13 -17.10 -16.75
CA ASP A 19 10.07 -17.13 -17.77
C ASP A 19 9.08 -18.30 -17.61
N LEU A 20 9.38 -19.32 -16.80
CA LEU A 20 8.49 -20.48 -16.64
C LEU A 20 7.47 -20.31 -15.49
N TYR A 21 7.59 -19.27 -14.66
CA TYR A 21 6.80 -19.08 -13.43
C TYR A 21 6.17 -17.68 -13.25
N LEU A 22 6.34 -16.78 -14.21
CA LEU A 22 5.66 -15.48 -14.30
C LEU A 22 4.20 -15.67 -14.76
N GLY A 23 3.37 -16.26 -13.90
CA GLY A 23 1.96 -16.52 -14.20
C GLY A 23 1.08 -16.50 -12.97
N VAL A 24 1.38 -15.63 -12.01
CA VAL A 24 0.61 -15.53 -10.77
C VAL A 24 -0.29 -14.31 -10.83
N ALA A 25 -1.60 -14.54 -10.76
CA ALA A 25 -2.62 -13.52 -10.96
C ALA A 25 -2.84 -12.57 -9.77
N MET A 26 -1.94 -12.55 -8.77
CA MET A 26 -2.17 -11.88 -7.49
C MET A 26 -0.92 -11.14 -7.00
N VAL A 27 -1.04 -9.84 -6.75
CA VAL A 27 0.04 -8.90 -6.36
C VAL A 27 0.90 -9.46 -5.23
N TYR A 28 0.31 -9.97 -4.16
CA TYR A 28 1.06 -10.36 -2.97
C TYR A 28 1.94 -11.59 -3.22
N LEU A 29 1.50 -12.49 -4.10
CA LEU A 29 2.31 -13.61 -4.57
C LEU A 29 3.42 -13.11 -5.50
N THR A 30 3.14 -12.13 -6.36
CA THR A 30 4.16 -11.46 -7.19
C THR A 30 5.25 -10.83 -6.33
N ILE A 31 4.88 -10.09 -5.28
CA ILE A 31 5.82 -9.51 -4.31
C ILE A 31 6.62 -10.62 -3.62
N GLY A 32 5.95 -11.69 -3.16
CA GLY A 32 6.61 -12.82 -2.52
C GLY A 32 7.59 -13.58 -3.43
N GLN A 33 7.32 -13.66 -4.73
CA GLN A 33 8.24 -14.28 -5.70
C GLN A 33 9.44 -13.38 -6.01
N GLN A 34 9.21 -12.08 -6.24
CA GLN A 34 10.27 -11.15 -6.65
C GLN A 34 11.13 -10.68 -5.49
N MET A 35 10.51 -10.34 -4.36
CA MET A 35 11.18 -9.72 -3.20
C MET A 35 11.23 -10.63 -1.98
N GLY A 36 10.62 -11.82 -2.04
CA GLY A 36 10.56 -12.75 -0.93
C GLY A 36 9.59 -12.32 0.18
N LEU A 37 9.60 -13.09 1.28
CA LEU A 37 8.78 -12.80 2.46
C LEU A 37 9.13 -11.47 3.12
N LEU A 38 10.38 -11.01 3.01
CA LEU A 38 10.80 -9.72 3.56
C LEU A 38 10.14 -8.55 2.83
N GLY A 39 10.08 -8.60 1.49
CA GLY A 39 9.38 -7.59 0.70
C GLY A 39 7.88 -7.56 1.01
N LEU A 40 7.25 -8.74 1.10
CA LEU A 40 5.84 -8.85 1.44
C LEU A 40 5.55 -8.35 2.87
N ALA A 41 6.42 -8.67 3.84
CA ALA A 41 6.30 -8.20 5.21
C ALA A 41 6.46 -6.68 5.29
N ALA A 42 7.45 -6.10 4.61
CA ALA A 42 7.67 -4.67 4.57
C ALA A 42 6.49 -3.93 3.92
N PHE A 43 5.98 -4.42 2.79
CA PHE A 43 4.80 -3.87 2.14
C PHE A 43 3.59 -3.87 3.09
N THR A 44 3.32 -5.02 3.72
CA THR A 44 2.20 -5.16 4.67
C THR A 44 2.37 -4.26 5.89
N ALA A 45 3.60 -4.10 6.40
CA ALA A 45 3.89 -3.23 7.53
C ALA A 45 3.66 -1.75 7.20
N VAL A 46 4.05 -1.30 6.00
CA VAL A 46 3.80 0.08 5.55
C VAL A 46 2.30 0.35 5.43
N ILE A 47 1.57 -0.54 4.77
CA ILE A 47 0.11 -0.42 4.61
C ILE A 47 -0.60 -0.45 5.97
N GLY A 48 -0.23 -1.41 6.84
CA GLY A 48 -0.79 -1.52 8.18
C GLY A 48 -0.51 -0.29 9.05
N THR A 49 0.68 0.32 8.91
CA THR A 49 1.03 1.56 9.62
C THR A 49 0.16 2.73 9.15
N VAL A 50 0.01 2.92 7.84
CA VAL A 50 -0.80 4.02 7.29
C VAL A 50 -2.27 3.86 7.69
N LEU A 51 -2.86 2.67 7.49
CA LEU A 51 -4.25 2.43 7.85
C LEU A 51 -4.49 2.44 9.37
N GLY A 52 -3.54 1.95 10.16
CA GLY A 52 -3.60 2.01 11.63
C GLY A 52 -3.54 3.44 12.14
N TYR A 53 -2.61 4.25 11.62
CA TYR A 53 -2.50 5.67 11.94
C TYR A 53 -3.77 6.43 11.56
N ALA A 54 -4.33 6.17 10.38
CA ALA A 54 -5.60 6.72 9.93
C ALA A 54 -6.76 6.35 10.88
N PHE A 55 -6.88 5.08 11.25
CA PHE A 55 -7.95 4.58 12.10
C PHE A 55 -7.93 5.20 13.51
N ILE A 56 -6.74 5.37 14.11
CA ILE A 56 -6.57 6.00 15.42
C ILE A 56 -7.04 7.46 15.38
N ASN A 57 -6.70 8.18 14.31
CA ASN A 57 -6.97 9.61 14.17
C ASN A 57 -8.31 9.95 13.49
N ARG A 58 -9.13 8.95 13.14
CA ARG A 58 -10.41 9.15 12.42
C ARG A 58 -11.37 10.13 13.10
N HIS A 59 -11.30 10.22 14.43
CA HIS A 59 -12.21 11.05 15.22
C HIS A 59 -12.05 12.56 14.92
N ILE A 60 -10.88 12.96 14.41
CA ILE A 60 -10.55 14.33 14.04
C ILE A 60 -11.34 14.78 12.81
N PHE A 61 -11.57 13.87 11.87
CA PHE A 61 -12.21 14.18 10.59
C PHE A 61 -13.73 14.14 10.65
N LYS A 62 -14.30 13.36 11.58
CA LYS A 62 -15.75 13.07 11.67
C LYS A 62 -16.66 14.30 11.74
N ASN A 63 -16.17 15.42 12.27
CA ASN A 63 -16.95 16.64 12.47
C ASN A 63 -16.72 17.70 11.37
N ASP A 64 -15.84 17.45 10.39
CA ASP A 64 -15.56 18.36 9.28
C ASP A 64 -16.21 17.83 7.99
N GLU A 65 -17.35 18.40 7.61
CA GLU A 65 -18.14 17.99 6.44
C GLU A 65 -17.38 18.04 5.11
N ARG A 66 -16.28 18.81 5.04
CA ARG A 66 -15.48 18.95 3.82
C ARG A 66 -14.28 18.02 3.82
N LEU A 67 -13.61 17.84 4.96
CA LEU A 67 -12.43 16.99 5.06
C LEU A 67 -12.77 15.51 5.22
N ASP A 68 -13.88 15.17 5.89
CA ASP A 68 -14.29 13.78 6.12
C ASP A 68 -14.45 12.99 4.81
N PRO A 69 -15.20 13.48 3.79
CA PRO A 69 -15.42 12.69 2.57
C PRO A 69 -14.14 12.52 1.75
N VAL A 70 -13.28 13.54 1.71
CA VAL A 70 -12.00 13.48 0.99
C VAL A 70 -11.07 12.48 1.66
N TRP A 71 -10.96 12.54 2.98
CA TRP A 71 -10.13 11.64 3.75
C TRP A 71 -10.61 10.19 3.65
N LEU A 72 -11.92 9.95 3.77
CA LEU A 72 -12.52 8.63 3.57
C LEU A 72 -12.32 8.11 2.15
N GLY A 73 -12.48 8.98 1.14
CA GLY A 73 -12.27 8.63 -0.26
C GLY A 73 -10.84 8.16 -0.55
N LEU A 74 -9.84 8.83 0.01
CA LEU A 74 -8.42 8.44 -0.14
C LEU A 74 -8.16 7.05 0.46
N HIS A 75 -8.64 6.79 1.67
CA HIS A 75 -8.46 5.49 2.32
C HIS A 75 -9.28 4.39 1.67
N ALA A 76 -10.48 4.70 1.19
CA ALA A 76 -11.31 3.77 0.43
C ALA A 76 -10.64 3.39 -0.91
N ALA A 77 -10.00 4.34 -1.59
CA ALA A 77 -9.24 4.07 -2.82
C ALA A 77 -8.05 3.13 -2.55
N ILE A 78 -7.31 3.34 -1.45
CA ILE A 78 -6.21 2.45 -1.04
C ILE A 78 -6.73 1.05 -0.73
N ILE A 79 -7.79 0.93 0.08
CA ILE A 79 -8.41 -0.36 0.41
C ILE A 79 -8.89 -1.07 -0.86
N SER A 80 -9.54 -0.35 -1.77
CA SER A 80 -9.99 -0.89 -3.05
C SER A 80 -8.82 -1.39 -3.89
N GLY A 81 -7.70 -0.64 -3.95
CA GLY A 81 -6.48 -1.07 -4.64
C GLY A 81 -5.87 -2.34 -4.04
N LEU A 82 -5.85 -2.46 -2.71
CA LEU A 82 -5.38 -3.66 -2.01
C LEU A 82 -6.28 -4.87 -2.32
N VAL A 83 -7.60 -4.69 -2.27
CA VAL A 83 -8.57 -5.74 -2.61
C VAL A 83 -8.44 -6.14 -4.09
N ALA A 84 -8.30 -5.17 -5.00
CA ALA A 84 -8.07 -5.44 -6.41
C ALA A 84 -6.78 -6.25 -6.62
N GLY A 85 -5.72 -5.95 -5.88
CA GLY A 85 -4.45 -6.71 -5.90
C GLY A 85 -4.56 -8.17 -5.45
N ILE A 86 -5.68 -8.60 -4.85
CA ILE A 86 -5.94 -10.03 -4.59
C ILE A 86 -6.27 -10.75 -5.91
N PHE A 87 -6.93 -10.06 -6.84
CA PHE A 87 -7.45 -10.63 -8.09
C PHE A 87 -6.63 -10.25 -9.32
N ASP A 88 -5.64 -9.36 -9.15
CA ASP A 88 -4.80 -8.87 -10.22
C ASP A 88 -3.35 -8.74 -9.73
N HIS A 89 -2.38 -8.94 -10.62
CA HIS A 89 -0.96 -8.72 -10.41
C HIS A 89 -0.44 -7.42 -11.07
N TYR A 90 -1.22 -6.78 -11.95
CA TYR A 90 -0.79 -5.57 -12.67
C TYR A 90 -0.56 -4.35 -11.77
N LEU A 91 -1.18 -4.30 -10.59
CA LEU A 91 -0.92 -3.25 -9.60
C LEU A 91 0.54 -3.24 -9.11
N PHE A 92 1.30 -4.33 -9.29
CA PHE A 92 2.73 -4.46 -8.97
C PHE A 92 3.54 -5.04 -10.15
N ASN A 93 3.10 -4.78 -11.39
CA ASN A 93 3.87 -5.17 -12.57
C ASN A 93 4.90 -4.09 -12.93
N LEU A 94 6.18 -4.51 -13.05
CA LEU A 94 7.31 -3.64 -13.40
C LEU A 94 7.25 -3.11 -14.84
N GLU A 95 6.45 -3.71 -15.71
CA GLU A 95 6.21 -3.24 -17.08
C GLU A 95 5.14 -2.13 -17.13
N PHE A 96 4.30 -2.02 -16.10
CA PHE A 96 3.18 -1.07 -16.03
C PHE A 96 3.28 -0.18 -14.78
N LEU A 97 4.27 0.72 -14.76
CA LEU A 97 4.54 1.59 -13.61
C LEU A 97 3.38 2.53 -13.24
N HIS A 98 2.47 2.88 -14.16
CA HIS A 98 1.45 3.91 -13.92
C HIS A 98 0.53 3.59 -12.74
N ALA A 99 0.06 2.34 -12.63
CA ALA A 99 -0.81 1.92 -11.54
C ALA A 99 -0.06 1.90 -10.19
N VAL A 100 1.17 1.41 -10.18
CA VAL A 100 2.08 1.43 -9.02
C VAL A 100 2.30 2.86 -8.56
N THR A 101 2.65 3.78 -9.46
CA THR A 101 2.89 5.19 -9.14
C THR A 101 1.63 5.84 -8.58
N ALA A 102 0.47 5.63 -9.20
CA ALA A 102 -0.80 6.14 -8.69
C ALA A 102 -1.12 5.63 -7.28
N PHE A 103 -0.91 4.34 -7.02
CA PHE A 103 -1.09 3.74 -5.70
C PHE A 103 -0.22 4.41 -4.64
N TRP A 104 1.09 4.57 -4.90
CA TRP A 104 2.01 5.20 -3.96
C TRP A 104 1.74 6.70 -3.77
N MET A 105 1.31 7.40 -4.82
CA MET A 105 0.87 8.80 -4.72
C MET A 105 -0.36 8.94 -3.81
N LEU A 106 -1.38 8.09 -3.99
CA LEU A 106 -2.58 8.09 -3.14
C LEU A 106 -2.25 7.74 -1.69
N LEU A 107 -1.34 6.79 -1.45
CA LEU A 107 -0.86 6.44 -0.11
C LEU A 107 -0.16 7.62 0.58
N GLY A 108 0.70 8.33 -0.14
CA GLY A 108 1.35 9.55 0.35
C GLY A 108 0.35 10.65 0.66
N LEU A 109 -0.63 10.87 -0.21
CA LEU A 109 -1.67 11.88 -0.04
C LEU A 109 -2.57 11.58 1.17
N ALA A 110 -2.98 10.31 1.35
CA ALA A 110 -3.76 9.87 2.51
C ALA A 110 -2.99 10.08 3.84
N THR A 111 -1.69 9.76 3.83
CA THR A 111 -0.81 9.96 4.98
C THR A 111 -0.66 11.46 5.29
N ALA A 112 -0.42 12.29 4.29
CA ALA A 112 -0.30 13.74 4.43
C ALA A 112 -1.60 14.37 4.94
N ALA A 113 -2.75 13.97 4.40
CA ALA A 113 -4.06 14.42 4.85
C ALA A 113 -4.30 14.08 6.33
N THR A 114 -3.98 12.86 6.74
CA THR A 114 -4.10 12.44 8.15
C THR A 114 -3.20 13.29 9.06
N ARG A 115 -1.94 13.49 8.68
CA ARG A 115 -0.99 14.30 9.47
C ARG A 115 -1.40 15.76 9.59
N LEU A 116 -1.90 16.36 8.51
CA LEU A 116 -2.37 17.75 8.50
C LEU A 116 -3.62 17.92 9.37
N GLY A 117 -4.58 16.99 9.30
CA GLY A 117 -5.75 17.02 10.16
C GLY A 117 -5.38 16.94 11.64
N VAL A 118 -4.46 16.03 12.00
CA VAL A 118 -3.93 15.92 13.37
C VAL A 118 -3.27 17.23 13.82
N ALA A 119 -2.40 17.81 13.00
CA ALA A 119 -1.71 19.05 13.33
C ALA A 119 -2.68 20.23 13.55
N ASN A 120 -3.72 20.35 12.71
CA ASN A 120 -4.73 21.40 12.83
C ASN A 120 -5.59 21.27 14.10
N ALA A 121 -5.92 20.04 14.50
CA ALA A 121 -6.64 19.79 15.74
C ALA A 121 -5.82 20.27 16.95
N THR A 122 -4.54 19.90 17.01
CA THR A 122 -3.63 20.32 18.09
C THR A 122 -3.52 21.84 18.20
N LEU A 123 -3.49 22.58 17.08
CA LEU A 123 -3.44 24.04 17.10
C LEU A 123 -4.70 24.67 17.69
N THR A 124 -5.87 24.08 17.41
CA THR A 124 -7.16 24.59 17.89
C THR A 124 -7.30 24.43 19.40
N ASP A 125 -6.72 23.38 19.99
CA ASP A 125 -6.74 23.14 21.44
C ASP A 125 -5.82 24.10 22.24
N THR A 126 -4.92 24.82 21.56
CA THR A 126 -3.91 25.69 22.19
C THR A 126 -4.27 27.19 22.20
N VAL A 127 -5.39 27.58 21.59
CA VAL A 127 -5.87 28.97 21.49
C VAL A 127 -7.13 29.15 22.34
#